data_AF-A0A7C7J9M8-F1
#
_entry.id   AF-A0A7C7J9M8-F1
#
_cell.length_a   1.000
_cell.length_b   1.000
_cell.length_c   1.000
_cell.angle_alpha   90.00
_cell.angle_beta   90.00
_cell.angle_gamma   90.00
#
_symmetry.space_group_name_H-M   'P 1'
#
loop_
_entity.id
_entity.type
_entity.pdbx_description
1 polymer ?
#
loop_
_entity_poly.entity_id
_entity_poly.type
_entity_poly.pdbx_seq_one_letter_code
_entity_poly.pdbx_strand_id
1 'polypeptide(L)'
;MAELAKFEPEAIITRKSELLKGENIPEEIVLAVINAHNNIGNNALDKGDNITAETQFNEALKLNNNNKQARYGLAMISGHRFFKKGSEAALWNALEQYSKAAFYEPTKGEAHYWIGRTYEKKDEGDFELIIEAYQNTLKGNLPTDRLTDAEQRLNAVLKRQKTYKDFWE
;
A
#
# COMPACT_ATOMS: atom_id res chain seq x y z
N MET A 1 -23.03 -8.63 -10.61
CA MET A 1 -22.34 -7.33 -10.79
C MET A 1 -20.88 -7.34 -10.31
N ALA A 2 -20.53 -8.20 -9.33
CA ALA A 2 -19.16 -8.31 -8.83
C ALA A 2 -18.09 -8.62 -9.90
N GLU A 3 -18.42 -9.44 -10.90
CA GLU A 3 -17.51 -9.79 -12.01
C GLU A 3 -17.25 -8.59 -12.94
N LEU A 4 -18.27 -7.80 -13.25
CA LEU A 4 -18.13 -6.55 -14.02
C LEU A 4 -17.27 -5.52 -13.28
N ALA A 5 -17.36 -5.43 -11.95
CA ALA A 5 -16.50 -4.51 -11.17
C ALA A 5 -15.02 -4.90 -11.25
N LYS A 6 -14.73 -6.17 -11.49
CA LYS A 6 -13.37 -6.71 -11.64
C LYS A 6 -12.82 -6.50 -13.06
N PHE A 7 -13.65 -6.67 -14.08
CA PHE A 7 -13.18 -6.67 -15.48
C PHE A 7 -13.49 -5.38 -16.25
N GLU A 8 -14.49 -4.61 -15.84
CA GLU A 8 -14.92 -3.35 -16.47
C GLU A 8 -15.25 -2.27 -15.42
N PRO A 9 -14.31 -1.91 -14.53
CA PRO A 9 -14.58 -0.96 -13.46
C PRO A 9 -14.98 0.43 -13.98
N GLU A 10 -14.44 0.87 -15.11
CA GLU A 10 -14.78 2.16 -15.74
C GLU A 10 -16.27 2.21 -16.14
N ALA A 11 -16.82 1.12 -16.68
CA ALA A 11 -18.22 1.05 -17.07
C ALA A 11 -19.16 1.20 -15.86
N ILE A 12 -18.79 0.63 -14.72
CA ILE A 12 -19.53 0.81 -13.46
C ILE A 12 -19.47 2.27 -13.01
N ILE A 13 -18.30 2.91 -13.06
CA ILE A 13 -18.17 4.32 -12.65
C ILE A 13 -18.96 5.25 -13.57
N THR A 14 -18.96 5.02 -14.89
CA THR A 14 -19.77 5.79 -15.85
C THR A 14 -21.27 5.72 -15.51
N ARG A 15 -21.75 4.55 -15.06
CA ARG A 15 -23.16 4.33 -14.71
C ARG A 15 -23.47 4.56 -13.23
N LYS A 16 -22.51 5.03 -12.42
CA LYS A 16 -22.65 5.18 -10.96
C LYS A 16 -23.93 5.92 -10.57
N SER A 17 -24.19 7.07 -11.19
CA SER A 17 -25.35 7.91 -10.87
C SER A 17 -26.69 7.21 -11.14
N GLU A 18 -26.74 6.33 -12.14
CA GLU A 18 -27.92 5.52 -12.44
C GLU A 18 -28.06 4.36 -11.45
N LEU A 19 -26.95 3.66 -11.19
CA LEU A 19 -26.87 2.51 -10.30
C LEU A 19 -27.21 2.87 -8.84
N LEU A 20 -26.84 4.06 -8.41
CA LEU A 20 -27.10 4.58 -7.06
C LEU A 20 -28.36 5.44 -6.97
N LYS A 21 -29.29 5.30 -7.91
CA LYS A 21 -30.56 6.04 -7.91
C LYS A 21 -31.65 5.29 -7.14
N GLY A 22 -32.30 5.97 -6.20
CA GLY A 22 -33.47 5.45 -5.46
C GLY A 22 -33.20 5.31 -3.96
N GLU A 23 -34.25 5.00 -3.19
CA GLU A 23 -34.19 4.97 -1.73
C GLU A 23 -33.66 3.64 -1.16
N ASN A 24 -33.73 2.55 -1.93
CA ASN A 24 -33.32 1.20 -1.53
C ASN A 24 -32.37 0.56 -2.56
N ILE A 25 -31.12 1.00 -2.56
CA ILE A 25 -30.08 0.48 -3.46
C ILE A 25 -29.58 -0.86 -2.89
N PRO A 26 -29.60 -1.95 -3.68
CA PRO A 26 -29.04 -3.23 -3.23
C PRO A 26 -27.57 -3.12 -2.81
N GLU A 27 -27.21 -3.77 -1.71
CA GLU A 27 -25.84 -3.75 -1.17
C GLU A 27 -24.81 -4.21 -2.22
N GLU A 28 -25.14 -5.21 -3.05
CA GLU A 28 -24.27 -5.68 -4.14
C GLU A 28 -23.90 -4.55 -5.11
N ILE A 29 -24.83 -3.63 -5.40
CA ILE A 29 -24.58 -2.52 -6.31
C ILE A 29 -23.61 -1.52 -5.67
N VAL A 30 -23.82 -1.19 -4.39
CA VAL A 30 -22.92 -0.31 -3.64
C VAL A 30 -21.51 -0.92 -3.57
N LEU A 31 -21.42 -2.22 -3.27
CA LEU A 31 -20.15 -2.95 -3.24
C LEU A 31 -19.47 -2.99 -4.61
N ALA A 32 -20.23 -3.16 -5.71
CA ALA A 32 -19.67 -3.15 -7.06
C ALA A 32 -19.07 -1.78 -7.41
N VAL A 33 -19.73 -0.68 -7.03
CA VAL A 33 -19.21 0.69 -7.24
C VAL A 33 -17.97 0.94 -6.37
N ILE A 34 -17.97 0.52 -5.10
CA ILE A 34 -16.80 0.60 -4.22
C ILE A 34 -15.62 -0.16 -4.83
N ASN A 35 -15.84 -1.39 -5.28
CA ASN A 35 -14.80 -2.23 -5.87
C ASN A 35 -14.28 -1.63 -7.19
N ALA A 36 -15.14 -1.04 -8.00
CA ALA A 36 -14.72 -0.35 -9.23
C ALA A 36 -13.80 0.84 -8.93
N HIS A 37 -14.17 1.71 -7.98
CA HIS A 37 -13.31 2.80 -7.51
C HIS A 37 -11.97 2.28 -6.98
N ASN A 38 -11.99 1.24 -6.16
CA ASN A 38 -10.79 0.62 -5.61
C ASN A 38 -9.86 0.02 -6.68
N ASN A 39 -10.43 -0.59 -7.73
CA ASN A 39 -9.66 -1.19 -8.82
C ASN A 39 -8.98 -0.12 -9.69
N ILE A 40 -9.71 0.94 -10.05
CA ILE A 40 -9.13 2.08 -10.78
C ILE A 40 -8.07 2.77 -9.91
N GLY A 41 -8.34 2.93 -8.62
CA GLY A 41 -7.40 3.53 -7.66
C GLY A 41 -6.09 2.75 -7.55
N ASN A 42 -6.16 1.42 -7.43
CA ASN A 42 -4.96 0.57 -7.43
C ASN A 42 -4.20 0.67 -8.76
N ASN A 43 -4.90 0.60 -9.90
CA ASN A 43 -4.26 0.68 -11.21
C ASN A 43 -3.53 2.03 -11.41
N ALA A 44 -4.15 3.12 -10.97
CA ALA A 44 -3.53 4.44 -10.97
C ALA A 44 -2.30 4.50 -10.04
N LEU A 45 -2.39 3.90 -8.84
CA LEU A 45 -1.27 3.82 -7.90
C LEU A 45 -0.08 3.04 -8.49
N ASP A 46 -0.33 1.89 -9.13
CA ASP A 46 0.69 1.07 -9.79
C ASP A 46 1.40 1.84 -10.91
N LYS A 47 0.69 2.75 -11.58
CA LYS A 47 1.23 3.66 -12.62
C LYS A 47 1.89 4.92 -12.04
N GLY A 48 1.83 5.12 -10.73
CA GLY A 48 2.33 6.33 -10.05
C GLY A 48 1.43 7.56 -10.20
N ASP A 49 0.22 7.42 -10.74
CA ASP A 49 -0.78 8.49 -10.80
C ASP A 49 -1.51 8.61 -9.46
N ASN A 50 -0.81 9.23 -8.51
CA ASN A 50 -1.30 9.42 -7.15
C ASN A 50 -2.56 10.31 -7.10
N ILE A 51 -2.76 11.22 -8.06
CA ILE A 51 -3.89 12.15 -8.07
C ILE A 51 -5.18 11.38 -8.40
N THR A 52 -5.13 10.58 -9.47
CA THR A 52 -6.26 9.71 -9.81
C THR A 52 -6.50 8.68 -8.71
N ALA A 53 -5.46 8.04 -8.20
CA ALA A 53 -5.58 7.06 -7.12
C ALA A 53 -6.27 7.63 -5.88
N GLU A 54 -5.80 8.79 -5.39
CA GLU A 54 -6.37 9.49 -4.25
C GLU A 54 -7.84 9.86 -4.48
N THR A 55 -8.19 10.32 -5.68
CA THR A 55 -9.58 10.63 -6.05
C THR A 55 -10.47 9.39 -5.94
N GLN A 56 -10.05 8.27 -6.53
CA GLN A 56 -10.86 7.05 -6.57
C GLN A 56 -11.02 6.41 -5.18
N PHE A 57 -9.95 6.35 -4.38
CA PHE A 57 -10.06 5.83 -3.01
C PHE A 57 -10.97 6.70 -2.12
N ASN A 58 -10.93 8.02 -2.28
CA ASN A 58 -11.85 8.90 -1.57
C ASN A 58 -13.31 8.70 -1.99
N GLU A 59 -13.59 8.45 -3.28
CA GLU A 59 -14.93 8.09 -3.74
C GLU A 59 -15.42 6.76 -3.14
N ALA A 60 -14.55 5.75 -3.03
CA ALA A 60 -14.88 4.51 -2.33
C ALA A 60 -15.22 4.76 -0.85
N LEU A 61 -14.47 5.65 -0.18
CA LEU A 61 -14.70 5.99 1.23
C LEU A 61 -15.97 6.82 1.47
N LYS A 62 -16.46 7.57 0.48
CA LYS A 62 -17.77 8.24 0.55
C LYS A 62 -18.92 7.23 0.64
N LEU A 63 -18.77 6.07 -0.01
CA LEU A 63 -19.77 5.00 0.03
C LEU A 63 -19.59 4.08 1.24
N ASN A 64 -18.34 3.81 1.63
CA ASN A 64 -18.01 3.06 2.84
C ASN A 64 -16.74 3.63 3.48
N ASN A 65 -16.91 4.45 4.51
CA ASN A 65 -15.82 5.06 5.27
C ASN A 65 -14.82 4.04 5.82
N ASN A 66 -15.25 2.80 6.12
CA ASN A 66 -14.39 1.77 6.68
C ASN A 66 -13.79 0.82 5.62
N ASN A 67 -13.86 1.17 4.33
CA ASN A 67 -13.26 0.36 3.28
C ASN A 67 -11.74 0.24 3.45
N LYS A 68 -11.26 -0.96 3.81
CA LYS A 68 -9.86 -1.22 4.13
C LYS A 68 -8.93 -0.99 2.93
N GLN A 69 -9.31 -1.45 1.75
CA GLN A 69 -8.52 -1.31 0.52
C GLN A 69 -8.31 0.17 0.14
N ALA A 70 -9.35 1.00 0.25
CA ALA A 70 -9.22 2.44 -0.01
C ALA A 70 -8.31 3.13 1.02
N ARG A 71 -8.46 2.79 2.31
CA ARG A 71 -7.59 3.33 3.38
C ARG A 71 -6.14 2.88 3.23
N TYR A 72 -5.91 1.63 2.82
CA TYR A 72 -4.60 1.12 2.43
C TYR A 72 -3.99 1.98 1.33
N GLY A 73 -4.73 2.20 0.23
CA GLY A 73 -4.24 2.96 -0.91
C GLY A 73 -3.84 4.39 -0.56
N LEU A 74 -4.68 5.09 0.22
CA LEU A 74 -4.36 6.45 0.69
C LEU A 74 -3.14 6.48 1.63
N ALA A 75 -3.02 5.49 2.52
CA ALA A 75 -1.87 5.37 3.40
C ALA A 75 -0.57 5.12 2.61
N MET A 76 -0.61 4.28 1.57
CA MET A 76 0.53 4.06 0.67
C MET A 76 0.94 5.35 -0.06
N ILE A 77 -0.01 6.08 -0.64
CA ILE A 77 0.24 7.38 -1.32
C ILE A 77 0.90 8.38 -0.37
N SER A 78 0.38 8.51 0.85
CA SER A 78 0.92 9.40 1.87
C SER A 78 2.33 8.97 2.30
N GLY A 79 2.53 7.67 2.51
CA GLY A 79 3.84 7.07 2.80
C GLY A 79 4.87 7.37 1.71
N HIS A 80 4.54 7.16 0.44
CA HIS A 80 5.43 7.46 -0.70
C HIS A 80 5.80 8.94 -0.76
N ARG A 81 4.83 9.83 -0.51
CA ARG A 81 5.05 11.28 -0.48
C ARG A 81 6.06 11.67 0.60
N PHE A 82 5.91 11.14 1.81
CA PHE A 82 6.83 11.38 2.92
C PHE A 82 8.22 10.74 2.70
N PHE A 83 8.26 9.51 2.22
CA PHE A 83 9.50 8.80 1.89
C PHE A 83 10.33 9.57 0.84
N LYS A 84 9.65 10.14 -0.17
CA LYS A 84 10.29 11.00 -1.19
C LYS A 84 10.89 12.26 -0.57
N LYS A 85 10.19 12.91 0.37
CA LYS A 85 10.69 14.10 1.08
C LYS A 85 11.96 13.79 1.88
N GLY A 86 12.04 12.64 2.53
CA GLY A 86 13.30 12.06 3.03
C GLY A 86 13.96 12.74 4.23
N SER A 87 13.49 13.90 4.70
CA SER A 87 13.93 14.46 5.99
C SER A 87 13.57 13.51 7.13
N GLU A 88 14.31 13.52 8.24
CA GLU A 88 14.07 12.60 9.36
C GLU A 88 12.61 12.58 9.85
N ALA A 89 12.02 13.75 10.09
CA ALA A 89 10.60 13.87 10.45
C ALA A 89 9.64 13.32 9.38
N ALA A 90 10.03 13.41 8.10
CA ALA A 90 9.25 12.83 7.02
C ALA A 90 9.40 11.31 6.97
N LEU A 91 10.59 10.76 7.25
CA LEU A 91 10.77 9.31 7.33
C LEU A 91 9.97 8.70 8.49
N TRP A 92 9.88 9.38 9.63
CA TRP A 92 8.95 9.01 10.71
C TRP A 92 7.49 9.01 10.27
N ASN A 93 7.05 10.05 9.57
CA ASN A 93 5.70 10.09 9.02
C ASN A 93 5.49 8.97 7.97
N ALA A 94 6.49 8.65 7.15
CA ALA A 94 6.40 7.56 6.19
C ALA A 94 6.21 6.21 6.90
N LEU A 95 6.98 5.92 7.96
CA LEU A 95 6.81 4.72 8.79
C LEU A 95 5.40 4.63 9.37
N GLU A 96 4.85 5.73 9.89
CA GLU A 96 3.49 5.77 10.42
C GLU A 96 2.46 5.39 9.34
N GLN A 97 2.56 5.97 8.15
CA GLN A 97 1.61 5.72 7.07
C GLN A 97 1.73 4.30 6.51
N TYR A 98 2.94 3.79 6.29
CA TYR A 98 3.10 2.39 5.86
C TYR A 98 2.65 1.39 6.94
N SER A 99 2.82 1.71 8.22
CA SER A 99 2.27 0.90 9.31
C SER A 99 0.74 0.88 9.30
N LYS A 100 0.09 2.01 9.01
CA LYS A 100 -1.36 2.07 8.79
C LYS A 100 -1.78 1.24 7.57
N ALA A 101 -1.03 1.29 6.47
CA ALA A 101 -1.29 0.45 5.30
C ALA A 101 -1.22 -1.05 5.67
N ALA A 102 -0.15 -1.48 6.34
CA ALA A 102 -0.01 -2.86 6.81
C ALA A 102 -1.15 -3.28 7.76
N PHE A 103 -1.65 -2.35 8.61
CA PHE A 103 -2.82 -2.62 9.45
C PHE A 103 -4.10 -2.85 8.64
N TYR A 104 -4.33 -2.08 7.58
CA TYR A 104 -5.54 -2.21 6.76
C TYR A 104 -5.53 -3.46 5.88
N GLU A 105 -4.39 -3.83 5.30
CA GLU A 105 -4.23 -4.99 4.42
C GLU A 105 -3.00 -5.82 4.85
N PRO A 106 -3.09 -6.59 5.95
CA PRO A 106 -1.93 -7.29 6.54
C PRO A 106 -1.36 -8.41 5.67
N THR A 107 -2.12 -8.87 4.68
CA THR A 107 -1.67 -9.89 3.73
C THR A 107 -0.88 -9.31 2.56
N LYS A 108 -0.86 -7.98 2.37
CA LYS A 108 -0.05 -7.32 1.35
C LYS A 108 1.32 -6.99 1.92
N GLY A 109 2.36 -7.66 1.40
CA GLY A 109 3.72 -7.46 1.90
C GLY A 109 4.34 -6.12 1.48
N GLU A 110 3.73 -5.40 0.53
CA GLU A 110 4.28 -4.16 -0.02
C GLU A 110 4.44 -3.04 1.02
N ALA A 111 3.52 -2.92 1.98
CA ALA A 111 3.66 -1.94 3.05
C ALA A 111 4.92 -2.20 3.90
N HIS A 112 5.17 -3.47 4.26
CA HIS A 112 6.38 -3.88 4.98
C HIS A 112 7.65 -3.66 4.16
N TYR A 113 7.58 -3.84 2.83
CA TYR A 113 8.72 -3.53 1.95
C TYR A 113 9.12 -2.07 2.10
N TRP A 114 8.14 -1.17 2.06
CA TRP A 114 8.39 0.26 2.20
C TRP A 114 8.78 0.67 3.62
N ILE A 115 8.34 -0.05 4.66
CA ILE A 115 8.86 0.12 6.02
C ILE A 115 10.37 -0.18 6.05
N GLY A 116 10.81 -1.31 5.48
CA GLY A 116 12.24 -1.67 5.42
C GLY A 116 13.08 -0.64 4.66
N ARG A 117 12.59 -0.21 3.49
CA ARG A 117 13.21 0.87 2.70
C ARG A 117 13.31 2.19 3.48
N THR A 118 12.32 2.48 4.32
CA THR A 118 12.28 3.70 5.13
C THR A 118 13.28 3.64 6.28
N TYR A 119 13.42 2.48 6.94
CA TYR A 119 14.47 2.28 7.94
C TYR A 119 15.86 2.38 7.32
N GLU A 120 16.13 1.72 6.18
CA GLU A 120 17.41 1.88 5.45
C GLU A 120 17.72 3.35 5.18
N LYS A 121 16.73 4.12 4.70
CA LYS A 121 16.93 5.53 4.37
C LYS A 121 17.14 6.41 5.61
N LYS A 122 16.56 6.02 6.74
CA LYS A 122 16.65 6.77 8.00
C LYS A 122 17.96 6.50 8.71
N ASP A 123 18.31 5.23 8.86
CA ASP A 123 19.51 4.76 9.53
C ASP A 123 19.84 3.33 9.07
N GLU A 124 20.90 3.19 8.29
CA GLU A 124 21.32 1.89 7.78
C GLU A 124 21.98 0.98 8.84
N GLY A 125 22.25 1.50 10.04
CA GLY A 125 22.77 0.75 11.19
C GLY A 125 21.69 0.07 12.01
N ASP A 126 20.42 0.39 11.78
CA ASP A 126 19.26 -0.18 12.48
C ASP A 126 18.90 -1.57 11.92
N PHE A 127 19.87 -2.49 11.99
CA PHE A 127 19.83 -3.79 11.32
C PHE A 127 18.58 -4.60 11.70
N GLU A 128 18.18 -4.54 12.97
CA GLU A 128 17.08 -5.33 13.52
C GLU A 128 15.74 -4.93 12.90
N LEU A 129 15.43 -3.63 12.86
CA LEU A 129 14.19 -3.12 12.28
C LEU A 129 14.14 -3.32 10.75
N ILE A 130 15.28 -3.17 10.06
CA ILE A 130 15.36 -3.42 8.61
C ILE A 130 15.12 -4.90 8.30
N ILE A 131 15.77 -5.81 9.03
CA ILE A 131 15.62 -7.27 8.86
C ILE A 131 14.18 -7.67 9.12
N GLU A 132 13.58 -7.23 10.23
CA GLU A 132 12.20 -7.56 10.59
C GLU A 132 11.23 -7.10 9.49
N ALA A 133 11.39 -5.87 8.99
CA ALA A 133 10.53 -5.34 7.95
C ALA A 133 10.59 -6.16 6.65
N TYR A 134 11.78 -6.56 6.19
CA TYR A 134 11.88 -7.43 5.01
C TYR A 134 11.39 -8.84 5.28
N GLN A 135 11.61 -9.41 6.46
CA GLN A 135 11.01 -10.71 6.80
C GLN A 135 9.47 -10.65 6.78
N ASN A 136 8.88 -9.58 7.30
CA ASN A 136 7.43 -9.37 7.26
C ASN A 136 6.92 -9.10 5.83
N THR A 137 7.74 -8.49 4.97
CA THR A 137 7.48 -8.39 3.52
C THR A 137 7.28 -9.79 2.92
N LEU A 138 8.24 -10.69 3.14
CA LEU A 138 8.24 -12.04 2.56
C LEU A 138 7.13 -12.97 3.09
N LYS A 139 6.43 -12.60 4.16
CA LYS A 139 5.24 -13.31 4.66
C LYS A 139 3.97 -12.94 3.87
N GLY A 140 3.96 -11.82 3.16
CA GLY A 140 2.80 -11.31 2.44
C GLY A 140 2.84 -11.57 0.93
N ASN A 141 1.76 -11.20 0.25
CA ASN A 141 1.67 -11.24 -1.21
C ASN A 141 2.34 -10.00 -1.81
N LEU A 142 3.24 -10.20 -2.78
CA LEU A 142 3.91 -9.13 -3.52
C LEU A 142 4.07 -9.49 -5.00
N PRO A 143 4.18 -8.48 -5.88
CA PRO A 143 4.74 -8.64 -7.23
C PRO A 143 6.15 -9.24 -7.20
N THR A 144 6.50 -10.06 -8.21
CA THR A 144 7.78 -10.79 -8.29
C THR A 144 9.01 -9.88 -8.23
N ASP A 145 8.94 -8.68 -8.81
CA ASP A 145 10.01 -7.70 -8.78
C ASP A 145 10.27 -7.18 -7.35
N ARG A 146 9.20 -6.90 -6.60
CA ARG A 146 9.29 -6.48 -5.20
C ARG A 146 9.76 -7.60 -4.28
N LEU A 147 9.30 -8.83 -4.53
CA LEU A 147 9.79 -10.01 -3.81
C LEU A 147 11.31 -10.16 -3.98
N THR A 148 11.78 -10.13 -5.23
CA THR A 148 13.21 -10.28 -5.55
C THR A 148 14.05 -9.16 -4.91
N ASP A 149 13.62 -7.91 -5.00
CA ASP A 149 14.34 -6.79 -4.38
C ASP A 149 14.33 -6.88 -2.84
N ALA A 150 13.23 -7.33 -2.22
CA ALA A 150 13.17 -7.54 -0.77
C ALA A 150 14.16 -8.63 -0.30
N GLU A 151 14.24 -9.76 -1.03
CA GLU A 151 15.19 -10.83 -0.72
C GLU A 151 16.65 -10.36 -0.85
N GLN A 152 16.97 -9.61 -1.90
CA GLN A 152 18.31 -9.05 -2.11
C GLN A 152 18.69 -8.09 -0.99
N ARG A 153 17.78 -7.22 -0.58
CA ARG A 153 18.00 -6.27 0.52
C ARG A 153 18.14 -6.96 1.86
N LEU A 154 17.31 -7.96 2.14
CA LEU A 154 17.42 -8.78 3.35
C LEU A 154 18.80 -9.45 3.43
N ASN A 155 19.27 -10.05 2.34
CA ASN A 155 20.60 -10.67 2.30
C ASN A 155 21.74 -9.64 2.50
N ALA A 156 21.60 -8.45 1.90
CA ALA A 156 22.58 -7.38 2.05
C ALA A 156 22.67 -6.87 3.49
N VAL A 157 21.54 -6.63 4.16
CA VAL A 157 21.52 -6.17 5.55
C VAL A 157 22.05 -7.23 6.51
N LEU A 158 21.73 -8.52 6.30
CA LEU A 158 22.27 -9.62 7.10
C LEU A 158 23.81 -9.72 6.98
N LYS A 159 24.34 -9.56 5.77
CA LYS A 159 25.79 -9.54 5.54
C LYS A 159 26.45 -8.37 6.27
N ARG A 160 25.87 -7.17 6.17
CA ARG A 160 26.38 -5.96 6.85
C ARG A 160 26.34 -6.11 8.37
N GLN A 161 25.25 -6.64 8.92
CA GLN A 161 25.11 -6.89 10.35
C GLN A 161 26.21 -7.86 10.83
N LYS A 162 26.46 -8.93 10.08
CA LYS A 162 27.54 -9.87 10.40
C LYS A 162 28.91 -9.18 10.39
N THR A 163 29.25 -8.46 9.32
CA THR A 163 30.52 -7.73 9.23
C THR A 163 30.69 -6.70 10.34
N TYR A 164 29.62 -6.02 10.74
CA TYR A 164 29.65 -5.11 11.88
C TYR A 164 29.96 -5.84 13.18
N LYS A 165 29.28 -6.96 13.47
CA LYS A 165 29.56 -7.79 14.66
C LYS A 165 31.01 -8.29 14.67
N ASP A 166 31.46 -8.88 13.56
CA ASP A 166 32.81 -9.42 13.41
C ASP A 166 33.92 -8.35 13.61
N PHE A 167 33.61 -7.06 13.39
CA PHE A 167 34.57 -5.95 13.60
C PHE A 167 34.68 -5.51 15.07
N TRP A 168 33.64 -5.72 15.87
CA TRP A 168 33.57 -5.29 17.27
C TRP A 168 33.71 -6.44 18.28
N GLU A 169 33.89 -7.68 17.81
CA GLU A 169 34.33 -8.85 18.59
C GLU A 169 35.86 -8.90 18.68
#